data_AF-A0A529NQF7-F1
#
_entry.id   AF-A0A529NQF7-F1
#
_cell.length_a   1.000
_cell.length_b   1.000
_cell.length_c   1.000
_cell.angle_alpha   90.00
_cell.angle_beta   90.00
_cell.angle_gamma   90.00
#
_symmetry.space_group_name_H-M   'P 1'
#
loop_
_entity.id
_entity.type
_entity.pdbx_description
1 polymer ?
#
loop_
_entity_poly.entity_id
_entity_poly.type
_entity_poly.pdbx_seq_one_letter_code
_entity_poly.pdbx_strand_id
1 'polypeptide(L)'
;CKTVRRLADPLNIGRVIARPFVGESVATFERTYNRRDYAVPPPEPTLLDRLTGRGSKVIAVGKIGDIFAHRGISEVRKAAGNMAMFDKALGAMDEAGDGDLVFANFVDFDTEFGHRRDVAGYAAALEAFDRRLPEALAKLKQGDLFILTADHGNDPTWRGTDHTRERIPV
;
A
#
# COMPACT_ATOMS: atom_id res chain seq x y z
N CYS A 1 -9.67 -11.33 -15.20
CA CYS A 1 -9.87 -10.77 -13.85
C CYS A 1 -11.20 -10.02 -13.66
N LYS A 2 -11.57 -9.02 -14.46
CA LYS A 2 -12.88 -8.33 -14.31
C LYS A 2 -14.09 -9.26 -14.28
N THR A 3 -14.15 -10.24 -15.20
CA THR A 3 -15.21 -11.26 -15.21
C THR A 3 -15.22 -12.09 -13.92
N VAL A 4 -14.05 -12.51 -13.46
CA VAL A 4 -13.89 -13.29 -12.22
C VAL A 4 -14.32 -12.48 -11.00
N ARG A 5 -14.02 -11.17 -10.95
CA ARG A 5 -14.48 -10.27 -9.87
C ARG A 5 -15.99 -10.36 -9.68
N ARG A 6 -16.76 -10.22 -10.77
CA ARG A 6 -18.23 -10.34 -10.75
C ARG A 6 -18.72 -11.73 -10.28
N LEU A 7 -18.01 -12.79 -10.63
CA LEU A 7 -18.34 -14.16 -10.20
C LEU A 7 -17.96 -14.43 -8.73
N ALA A 8 -16.97 -13.70 -8.21
CA ALA A 8 -16.43 -13.85 -6.88
C ALA A 8 -17.18 -13.02 -5.82
N ASP A 9 -17.95 -12.01 -6.24
CA ASP A 9 -18.78 -11.17 -5.37
C ASP A 9 -19.78 -11.95 -4.49
N PRO A 10 -20.58 -12.90 -5.00
CA PRO A 10 -21.50 -13.68 -4.14
C PRO A 10 -20.79 -14.62 -3.17
N LEU A 11 -19.47 -14.84 -3.34
CA LEU A 11 -18.66 -15.72 -2.51
C LEU A 11 -17.91 -14.95 -1.41
N ASN A 12 -18.14 -13.64 -1.26
CA ASN A 12 -17.43 -12.77 -0.32
C ASN A 12 -15.90 -12.81 -0.45
N ILE A 13 -15.38 -13.06 -1.66
CA ILE A 13 -13.94 -13.02 -1.92
C ILE A 13 -13.50 -11.56 -2.01
N GLY A 14 -12.68 -11.10 -1.06
CA GLY A 14 -12.30 -9.69 -0.97
C GLY A 14 -11.55 -9.12 -2.18
N ARG A 15 -10.78 -9.95 -2.92
CA ARG A 15 -9.94 -9.46 -4.02
C ARG A 15 -9.68 -10.52 -5.09
N VAL A 16 -9.73 -10.10 -6.36
CA VAL A 16 -9.23 -10.87 -7.51
C VAL A 16 -7.95 -10.21 -7.99
N ILE A 17 -6.84 -10.94 -8.09
CA ILE A 17 -5.53 -10.39 -8.42
C ILE A 17 -5.03 -10.94 -9.75
N ALA A 18 -4.71 -10.05 -10.70
CA ALA A 18 -3.95 -10.40 -11.90
C ALA A 18 -2.46 -10.49 -11.53
N ARG A 19 -1.84 -11.66 -11.75
CA ARG A 19 -0.40 -11.90 -11.51
C ARG A 19 0.30 -12.25 -12.83
N PRO A 20 0.53 -11.26 -13.72
CA PRO A 20 1.27 -11.50 -14.95
C PRO A 20 2.74 -11.82 -14.64
N PHE A 21 3.29 -12.77 -15.39
CA PHE A 21 4.69 -13.17 -15.31
C PHE A 21 5.28 -13.23 -16.73
N VAL A 22 6.61 -13.16 -16.80
CA VAL A 22 7.44 -13.42 -17.99
C VAL A 22 8.35 -14.61 -17.71
N GLY A 23 9.10 -15.06 -18.72
CA GLY A 23 9.94 -16.25 -18.64
C GLY A 23 9.32 -17.45 -19.34
N GLU A 24 10.14 -18.44 -19.66
CA GLU A 24 9.78 -19.60 -20.47
C GLU A 24 9.90 -20.93 -19.71
N SER A 25 10.50 -20.91 -18.51
CA SER A 25 10.77 -22.09 -17.72
C SER A 25 10.53 -21.82 -16.24
N VAL A 26 10.39 -22.89 -15.44
CA VAL A 26 10.28 -22.81 -13.98
C VAL A 26 11.44 -22.01 -13.36
N ALA A 27 12.64 -22.10 -13.94
CA ALA A 27 13.81 -21.36 -13.46
C ALA A 27 13.83 -19.88 -13.89
N THR A 28 13.04 -19.48 -14.89
CA THR A 28 13.06 -18.13 -15.48
C THR A 28 11.76 -17.36 -15.28
N PHE A 29 10.76 -17.93 -14.59
CA PHE A 29 9.52 -17.22 -14.31
C PHE A 29 9.73 -16.06 -13.34
N GLU A 30 9.36 -14.86 -13.81
CA GLU A 30 9.42 -13.63 -13.01
C GLU A 30 8.09 -12.89 -13.08
N ARG A 31 7.54 -12.54 -11.91
CA ARG A 31 6.31 -11.72 -11.85
C ARG A 31 6.64 -10.31 -12.31
N THR A 32 5.83 -9.78 -13.22
CA THR A 32 6.00 -8.40 -13.69
C THR A 32 5.32 -7.40 -12.76
N TYR A 33 5.69 -6.12 -12.90
CA TYR A 33 5.03 -5.00 -12.22
C TYR A 33 3.61 -4.70 -12.74
N ASN A 34 3.12 -5.41 -13.77
CA ASN A 34 1.77 -5.24 -14.33
C ASN A 34 0.66 -5.89 -13.48
N ARG A 35 0.93 -6.16 -12.19
CA ARG A 35 -0.05 -6.64 -11.22
C ARG A 35 -1.24 -5.67 -11.19
N ARG A 36 -2.46 -6.22 -11.20
CA ARG A 36 -3.68 -5.44 -11.02
C ARG A 36 -4.65 -6.12 -10.08
N ASP A 37 -5.13 -5.38 -9.10
CA ASP A 37 -6.04 -5.89 -8.09
C ASP A 37 -7.45 -5.37 -8.33
N TYR A 38 -8.44 -6.24 -8.17
CA TYR A 38 -9.87 -5.93 -8.27
C TYR A 38 -10.50 -6.24 -6.90
N ALA A 39 -10.53 -5.21 -6.06
CA ALA A 39 -11.08 -5.27 -4.71
C ALA A 39 -12.59 -5.00 -4.71
N VAL A 40 -13.29 -5.49 -3.70
CA VAL A 40 -14.62 -4.98 -3.36
C VAL A 40 -14.50 -3.56 -2.80
N PRO A 41 -15.44 -2.65 -3.10
CA PRO A 41 -15.44 -1.33 -2.49
C PRO A 41 -15.70 -1.44 -0.98
N PRO A 42 -15.21 -0.47 -0.18
CA PRO A 42 -15.58 -0.38 1.23
C PRO A 42 -17.12 -0.42 1.42
N PRO A 43 -17.64 -1.13 2.43
CA PRO A 43 -19.08 -1.34 2.60
C PRO A 43 -19.85 -0.05 2.93
N GLU A 44 -19.18 0.96 3.48
CA GLU A 44 -19.74 2.25 3.87
C GLU A 44 -18.82 3.41 3.45
N PRO A 45 -19.32 4.66 3.39
CA PRO A 45 -18.47 5.83 3.15
C PRO A 45 -17.33 5.95 4.15
N THR A 46 -16.11 6.03 3.64
CA THR A 46 -14.87 6.14 4.39
C THR A 46 -14.52 7.60 4.69
N LEU A 47 -13.45 7.83 5.46
CA LEU A 47 -12.84 9.16 5.59
C LEU A 47 -12.49 9.76 4.22
N LEU A 48 -12.03 8.92 3.27
CA LEU A 48 -11.60 9.36 1.95
C LEU A 48 -12.78 9.95 1.14
N ASP A 49 -13.96 9.33 1.24
CA ASP A 49 -15.21 9.84 0.66
C ASP A 49 -15.59 11.20 1.26
N ARG A 50 -15.45 11.37 2.57
CA ARG A 50 -15.78 12.62 3.26
C ARG A 50 -14.83 13.76 2.90
N LEU A 51 -13.53 13.46 2.77
CA LEU A 51 -12.51 14.44 2.36
C LEU A 51 -12.75 14.92 0.93
N THR A 52 -12.92 13.99 0.00
CA THR A 52 -13.19 14.32 -1.40
C THR A 52 -14.53 15.02 -1.58
N GLY A 53 -15.56 14.63 -0.83
CA GLY A 53 -16.88 15.25 -0.87
C GLY A 53 -16.91 16.73 -0.42
N ARG A 54 -15.95 17.19 0.37
CA ARG A 54 -15.81 18.60 0.78
C ARG A 54 -14.78 19.39 -0.06
N GLY A 55 -14.26 18.79 -1.14
CA GLY A 55 -13.30 19.42 -2.05
C GLY A 55 -11.81 19.24 -1.68
N SER A 56 -11.48 18.52 -0.60
CA SER A 56 -10.10 18.16 -0.29
C SER A 56 -9.59 17.05 -1.22
N LYS A 57 -8.27 16.98 -1.42
CA LYS A 57 -7.64 15.92 -2.20
C LYS A 57 -7.22 14.75 -1.32
N VAL A 58 -7.36 13.55 -1.87
CA VAL A 58 -6.72 12.33 -1.34
C VAL A 58 -5.69 11.86 -2.36
N ILE A 59 -4.41 12.05 -2.03
CA ILE A 59 -3.26 11.63 -2.85
C ILE A 59 -2.81 10.26 -2.35
N ALA A 60 -3.24 9.21 -3.03
CA ALA A 60 -2.90 7.84 -2.70
C ALA A 60 -1.53 7.45 -3.29
N VAL A 61 -0.64 6.91 -2.46
CA VAL A 61 0.67 6.41 -2.89
C VAL A 61 0.72 4.89 -2.70
N GLY A 62 1.15 4.19 -3.76
CA GLY A 62 1.24 2.74 -3.78
C GLY A 62 -0.12 2.07 -3.95
N LYS A 63 -0.43 1.14 -3.05
CA LYS A 63 -1.62 0.28 -3.17
C LYS A 63 -2.90 0.88 -2.59
N ILE A 64 -2.85 2.06 -1.96
CA ILE A 64 -4.04 2.67 -1.34
C ILE A 64 -5.21 2.77 -2.33
N GLY A 65 -4.98 3.21 -3.57
CA GLY A 65 -6.02 3.25 -4.59
C GLY A 65 -6.68 1.89 -4.85
N ASP A 66 -5.87 0.83 -4.96
CA ASP A 66 -6.36 -0.53 -5.20
C ASP A 66 -6.96 -1.17 -3.93
N ILE A 67 -6.60 -0.69 -2.73
CA ILE A 67 -7.17 -1.13 -1.44
C ILE A 67 -8.60 -0.62 -1.28
N PHE A 68 -8.82 0.66 -1.60
CA PHE A 68 -10.12 1.31 -1.47
C PHE A 68 -10.97 1.22 -2.76
N ALA A 69 -10.60 0.37 -3.71
CA ALA A 69 -11.26 0.25 -5.02
C ALA A 69 -11.45 1.61 -5.74
N HIS A 70 -10.47 2.51 -5.57
CA HIS A 70 -10.45 3.89 -6.06
C HIS A 70 -11.59 4.79 -5.53
N ARG A 71 -12.29 4.36 -4.47
CA ARG A 71 -13.33 5.13 -3.81
C ARG A 71 -12.72 6.23 -2.94
N GLY A 72 -13.18 7.48 -3.11
CA GLY A 72 -12.68 8.62 -2.35
C GLY A 72 -11.23 9.00 -2.65
N ILE A 73 -10.70 8.61 -3.82
CA ILE A 73 -9.31 8.89 -4.22
C ILE A 73 -9.30 9.96 -5.31
N SER A 74 -8.51 11.01 -5.12
CA SER A 74 -8.33 12.08 -6.12
C SER A 74 -7.21 11.76 -7.11
N GLU A 75 -6.10 11.21 -6.61
CA GLU A 75 -4.91 10.89 -7.41
C GLU A 75 -4.26 9.60 -6.89
N VAL A 76 -3.63 8.83 -7.79
CA VAL A 76 -2.84 7.65 -7.43
C VAL A 76 -1.43 7.75 -8.01
N ARG A 77 -0.41 7.68 -7.13
CA ARG A 77 1.01 7.62 -7.49
C ARG A 77 1.55 6.20 -7.30
N LYS A 78 2.13 5.63 -8.36
CA LYS A 78 2.74 4.28 -8.34
C LYS A 78 4.23 4.35 -8.70
N ALA A 79 4.97 3.39 -8.21
CA ALA A 79 6.41 3.17 -8.36
C ALA A 79 6.72 1.73 -7.87
N ALA A 80 7.92 1.24 -8.13
CA ALA A 80 8.36 -0.08 -7.69
C ALA A 80 9.26 0.04 -6.47
N GLY A 81 8.92 -0.70 -5.41
CA GLY A 81 9.71 -0.78 -4.18
C GLY A 81 9.49 0.37 -3.19
N ASN A 82 9.81 0.11 -1.92
CA ASN A 82 9.57 1.03 -0.81
C ASN A 82 10.30 2.37 -0.96
N MET A 83 11.53 2.40 -1.50
CA MET A 83 12.28 3.66 -1.63
C MET A 83 11.70 4.59 -2.69
N ALA A 84 11.34 4.05 -3.85
CA ALA A 84 10.68 4.84 -4.89
C ALA A 84 9.25 5.24 -4.49
N MET A 85 8.55 4.40 -3.70
CA MET A 85 7.31 4.78 -3.04
C MET A 85 7.51 5.97 -2.11
N PHE A 86 8.61 6.00 -1.35
CA PHE A 86 8.93 7.07 -0.42
C PHE A 86 9.15 8.39 -1.18
N ASP A 87 9.86 8.35 -2.31
CA ASP A 87 10.05 9.52 -3.16
C ASP A 87 8.71 10.06 -3.70
N LYS A 88 7.77 9.17 -4.06
CA LYS A 88 6.41 9.57 -4.45
C LYS A 88 5.62 10.17 -3.30
N ALA A 89 5.80 9.67 -2.07
CA ALA A 89 5.18 10.23 -0.88
C ALA A 89 5.74 11.62 -0.57
N LEU A 90 7.05 11.81 -0.62
CA LEU A 90 7.68 13.12 -0.42
C LEU A 90 7.19 14.16 -1.45
N GLY A 91 7.12 13.79 -2.73
CA GLY A 91 6.56 14.67 -3.76
C GLY A 91 5.07 14.97 -3.52
N ALA A 92 4.30 14.00 -3.01
CA ALA A 92 2.90 14.24 -2.65
C ALA A 92 2.76 15.20 -1.47
N MET A 93 3.68 15.14 -0.49
CA MET A 93 3.72 16.08 0.63
C MET A 93 4.06 17.51 0.18
N ASP A 94 4.92 17.65 -0.83
CA ASP A 94 5.26 18.97 -1.38
C ASP A 94 4.05 19.63 -2.08
N GLU A 95 3.19 18.84 -2.69
CA GLU A 95 2.03 19.30 -3.48
C GLU A 95 0.72 19.41 -2.67
N ALA A 96 0.65 18.78 -1.50
CA ALA A 96 -0.53 18.79 -0.66
C ALA A 96 -0.83 20.18 -0.10
N GLY A 97 -2.10 20.58 -0.17
CA GLY A 97 -2.62 21.81 0.43
C GLY A 97 -3.37 21.57 1.74
N ASP A 98 -3.88 22.66 2.32
CA ASP A 98 -4.62 22.60 3.58
C ASP A 98 -5.85 21.67 3.49
N GLY A 99 -5.92 20.72 4.41
CA GLY A 99 -7.03 19.76 4.51
C GLY A 99 -6.94 18.56 3.56
N ASP A 100 -5.91 18.48 2.71
CA ASP A 100 -5.60 17.32 1.89
C ASP A 100 -5.03 16.16 2.72
N LEU A 101 -5.11 14.94 2.17
CA LEU A 101 -4.54 13.74 2.76
C LEU A 101 -3.57 13.07 1.78
N VAL A 102 -2.31 12.95 2.18
CA VAL A 102 -1.34 12.04 1.56
C VAL A 102 -1.42 10.70 2.28
N PHE A 103 -1.81 9.65 1.57
CA PHE A 103 -1.94 8.31 2.15
C PHE A 103 -1.06 7.32 1.40
N ALA A 104 0.03 6.88 2.04
CA ALA A 104 1.01 5.98 1.45
C ALA A 104 0.95 4.56 2.06
N ASN A 105 1.14 3.54 1.22
CA ASN A 105 1.32 2.16 1.65
C ASN A 105 2.66 1.61 1.12
N PHE A 106 3.51 1.16 2.04
CA PHE A 106 4.83 0.60 1.78
C PHE A 106 4.77 -0.92 1.87
N VAL A 107 4.53 -1.58 0.74
CA VAL A 107 4.08 -2.97 0.75
C VAL A 107 5.19 -4.02 0.74
N ASP A 108 6.45 -3.64 0.51
CA ASP A 108 7.52 -4.64 0.40
C ASP A 108 7.73 -5.41 1.71
N PHE A 109 7.49 -4.76 2.86
CA PHE A 109 7.46 -5.40 4.18
C PHE A 109 6.61 -6.66 4.19
N ASP A 110 5.45 -6.61 3.53
CA ASP A 110 4.51 -7.71 3.43
C ASP A 110 4.89 -8.66 2.27
N THR A 111 5.00 -8.13 1.05
CA THR A 111 5.05 -8.97 -0.16
C THR A 111 6.41 -9.56 -0.49
N GLU A 112 7.48 -8.86 -0.11
CA GLU A 112 8.85 -9.27 -0.40
C GLU A 112 9.51 -9.95 0.80
N PHE A 113 9.16 -9.56 2.03
CA PHE A 113 9.87 -10.05 3.23
C PHE A 113 8.99 -10.91 4.15
N GLY A 114 7.85 -10.40 4.62
CA GLY A 114 6.97 -11.07 5.59
C GLY A 114 6.47 -12.43 5.08
N HIS A 115 5.76 -12.44 3.94
CA HIS A 115 5.24 -13.68 3.35
C HIS A 115 6.33 -14.69 2.94
N ARG A 116 7.57 -14.22 2.71
CA ARG A 116 8.72 -15.06 2.36
C ARG A 116 9.52 -15.54 3.56
N ARG A 117 9.15 -15.10 4.77
CA ARG A 117 9.85 -15.43 6.03
C ARG A 117 11.34 -15.05 5.98
N ASP A 118 11.62 -13.91 5.34
CA ASP A 118 12.98 -13.38 5.21
C ASP A 118 13.24 -12.36 6.32
N VAL A 119 13.78 -12.82 7.44
CA VAL A 119 14.09 -11.99 8.61
C VAL A 119 15.11 -10.91 8.29
N ALA A 120 16.19 -11.26 7.57
CA ALA A 120 17.26 -10.33 7.27
C ALA A 120 16.81 -9.24 6.30
N GLY A 121 16.06 -9.62 5.26
CA GLY A 121 15.48 -8.67 4.31
C GLY A 121 14.46 -7.75 4.98
N TYR A 122 13.60 -8.26 5.87
CA TYR A 122 12.64 -7.44 6.61
C TYR A 122 13.37 -6.40 7.48
N ALA A 123 14.37 -6.83 8.26
CA ALA A 123 15.16 -5.93 9.11
C ALA A 123 15.85 -4.83 8.29
N ALA A 124 16.52 -5.20 7.19
CA ALA A 124 17.20 -4.25 6.32
C ALA A 124 16.21 -3.26 5.66
N ALA A 125 15.01 -3.71 5.31
CA ALA A 125 13.96 -2.84 4.77
C ALA A 125 13.45 -1.83 5.82
N LEU A 126 13.32 -2.24 7.09
CA LEU A 126 12.92 -1.35 8.17
C LEU A 126 13.99 -0.28 8.42
N GLU A 127 15.26 -0.67 8.49
CA GLU A 127 16.37 0.27 8.63
C GLU A 127 16.46 1.25 7.45
N ALA A 128 16.23 0.78 6.22
CA ALA A 128 16.21 1.63 5.04
C ALA A 128 15.06 2.64 5.07
N PHE A 129 13.89 2.22 5.55
CA PHE A 129 12.74 3.10 5.73
C PHE A 129 12.96 4.14 6.83
N ASP A 130 13.49 3.72 7.98
CA ASP A 130 13.79 4.60 9.12
C ASP A 130 14.74 5.73 8.72
N ARG A 131 15.81 5.42 7.95
CA ARG A 131 16.74 6.43 7.43
C ARG A 131 16.09 7.54 6.59
N ARG A 132 14.92 7.28 5.99
CA ARG A 132 14.18 8.26 5.17
C ARG A 132 13.19 9.09 5.98
N LEU A 133 12.81 8.67 7.19
CA LEU A 133 11.84 9.39 8.03
C LEU A 133 12.21 10.85 8.30
N PRO A 134 13.49 11.21 8.57
CA PRO A 134 13.87 12.61 8.74
C PRO A 134 13.52 13.51 7.54
N GLU A 135 13.55 13.00 6.31
CA GLU A 135 13.16 13.77 5.11
C GLU A 135 11.67 14.11 5.12
N ALA A 136 10.81 13.17 5.54
CA ALA A 136 9.37 13.39 5.63
C ALA A 136 9.04 14.36 6.77
N LEU A 137 9.65 14.17 7.94
CA LEU A 137 9.45 15.03 9.10
C LEU A 137 9.87 16.48 8.83
N ALA A 138 10.96 16.69 8.08
CA ALA A 138 11.44 18.02 7.72
C ALA A 138 10.50 18.79 6.76
N LYS A 139 9.59 18.10 6.07
CA LYS A 139 8.59 18.72 5.17
C LYS A 139 7.32 19.17 5.87
N LEU A 140 7.09 18.72 7.10
CA LEU A 140 5.88 19.07 7.85
C LEU A 140 5.86 20.57 8.16
N LYS A 141 4.72 21.20 7.90
CA LYS A 141 4.43 22.59 8.21
C LYS A 141 3.66 22.67 9.53
N GLN A 142 3.58 23.87 10.09
CA GLN A 142 2.75 24.11 11.27
C GLN A 142 1.28 23.76 10.96
N GLY A 143 0.72 22.84 11.75
CA GLY A 143 -0.66 22.36 11.57
C GLY A 143 -0.75 21.00 10.86
N ASP A 144 0.33 20.51 10.26
CA ASP A 144 0.36 19.18 9.67
C ASP A 144 0.35 18.09 10.74
N LEU A 145 -0.27 16.95 10.41
CA LEU A 145 -0.28 15.75 11.23
C LEU A 145 0.37 14.60 10.45
N PHE A 146 1.39 14.00 11.03
CA PHE A 146 2.05 12.81 10.49
C PHE A 146 1.71 11.59 11.36
N ILE A 147 1.19 10.53 10.73
CA ILE A 147 0.84 9.28 11.39
C ILE A 147 1.58 8.14 10.66
N LEU A 148 2.29 7.32 11.43
CA LEU A 148 2.89 6.09 10.94
C LEU A 148 2.25 4.90 11.65
N THR A 149 1.76 3.93 10.88
CA THR A 149 1.07 2.78 11.45
C THR A 149 1.16 1.55 10.54
N ALA A 150 0.65 0.42 11.01
CA ALA A 150 0.49 -0.82 10.24
C ALA A 150 -0.97 -1.28 10.25
N ASP A 151 -1.35 -2.15 9.32
CA ASP A 151 -2.70 -2.72 9.21
C ASP A 151 -2.82 -4.11 9.83
N HIS A 152 -1.72 -4.86 9.92
CA HIS A 152 -1.63 -6.17 10.59
C HIS A 152 -0.17 -6.56 10.84
N GLY A 153 0.05 -7.72 11.44
CA GLY A 153 1.38 -8.34 11.55
C GLY A 153 1.68 -9.24 10.33
N ASN A 154 2.97 -9.46 10.07
CA ASN A 154 3.45 -10.51 9.17
C ASN A 154 4.84 -10.98 9.61
N ASP A 155 4.91 -11.62 10.78
CA ASP A 155 6.15 -12.04 11.44
C ASP A 155 7.01 -12.95 10.54
N PRO A 156 8.23 -12.55 10.13
CA PRO A 156 9.07 -13.35 9.24
C PRO A 156 9.65 -14.60 9.91
N THR A 157 9.49 -14.78 11.21
CA THR A 157 9.88 -16.02 11.93
C THR A 157 8.71 -17.00 12.11
N TRP A 158 7.49 -16.57 11.76
CA TRP A 158 6.30 -17.39 11.95
C TRP A 158 6.24 -18.56 10.97
N ARG A 159 5.61 -19.65 11.41
CA ARG A 159 5.37 -20.82 10.54
C ARG A 159 4.35 -20.52 9.44
N GLY A 160 4.40 -21.27 8.35
CA GLY A 160 3.54 -21.04 7.18
C GLY A 160 3.88 -19.71 6.51
N THR A 161 2.96 -19.17 5.70
CA THR A 161 3.22 -17.98 4.87
C THR A 161 2.14 -16.92 4.98
N ASP A 162 1.20 -17.02 5.93
CA ASP A 162 0.10 -16.07 6.09
C ASP A 162 0.41 -14.98 7.12
N HIS A 163 -0.44 -13.96 7.17
CA HIS A 163 -0.36 -12.85 8.14
C HIS A 163 -0.50 -13.32 9.59
N THR A 164 -0.05 -12.47 10.51
CA THR A 164 -0.15 -12.69 11.96
C THR A 164 -1.06 -11.64 12.60
N ARG A 165 -1.85 -12.07 13.61
CA ARG A 165 -2.79 -11.18 14.31
C ARG A 165 -2.05 -10.46 15.44
N GLU A 166 -1.57 -9.26 15.15
CA GLU A 166 -0.74 -8.48 16.07
C GLU A 166 -1.38 -7.12 16.41
N ARG A 167 -0.87 -6.50 17.47
CA ARG A 167 -1.11 -5.07 17.72
C ARG A 167 -0.24 -4.26 16.76
N ILE A 168 -0.76 -3.14 16.29
CA ILE A 168 -0.09 -2.25 15.36
C ILE A 168 0.42 -1.01 16.09
N PRO A 169 1.60 -0.46 15.73
CA PRO A 169 2.10 0.79 16.29
C PRO A 169 1.28 1.97 15.75
N VAL A 170 1.14 3.02 16.55
CA VAL A 170 0.58 4.33 16.19
C VAL A 170 1.37 5.40 16.92
#